data_AF-A0A3M7SJP7-F1
#
_entry.id   AF-A0A3M7SJP7-F1
#
_cell.length_a   1.000
_cell.length_b   1.000
_cell.length_c   1.000
_cell.angle_alpha   90.00
_cell.angle_beta   90.00
_cell.angle_gamma   90.00
#
_symmetry.space_group_name_H-M   'P 1'
#
loop_
_entity.id
_entity.type
_entity.pdbx_description
1 polymer ?
#
loop_
_entity_poly.entity_id
_entity_poly.type
_entity_poly.pdbx_seq_one_letter_code
_entity_poly.pdbx_strand_id
1 'polypeptide(L)'
;MIGPADKISNLRPVLSFIPSNESQVEREYRLLKDQVFDFNQQYWTQQNLKFVESRKKFIEKHRIDQKVLNRNKLEQFEINDPDTDQMNEFYKTFLDENYHNHYEYNRLWFRKNLALLWPATKVVMHRFKQKIFLLNK
;
A
#
# COMPACT_ATOMS: atom_id res chain seq x y z
N MET A 1 -13.55 17.31 1.94
CA MET A 1 -13.22 16.88 0.57
C MET A 1 -12.22 15.75 0.67
N ILE A 2 -12.39 14.67 -0.09
CA ILE A 2 -11.43 13.56 -0.13
C ILE A 2 -10.43 13.86 -1.24
N GLY A 3 -9.13 13.92 -0.92
CA GLY A 3 -8.07 14.18 -1.90
C GLY A 3 -7.87 13.02 -2.90
N PRO A 4 -7.14 13.26 -4.00
CA PRO A 4 -6.79 12.20 -4.95
C PRO A 4 -5.93 11.11 -4.28
N ALA A 5 -5.89 9.93 -4.89
CA ALA A 5 -4.97 8.88 -4.46
C ALA A 5 -3.51 9.31 -4.66
N ASP A 6 -2.62 8.79 -3.81
CA ASP A 6 -1.18 8.94 -4.01
C ASP A 6 -0.75 8.33 -5.34
N LYS A 7 0.15 9.01 -6.06
CA LYS A 7 0.55 8.62 -7.42
C LYS A 7 1.35 7.33 -7.49
N ILE A 8 1.99 6.92 -6.39
CA ILE A 8 2.89 5.76 -6.38
C ILE A 8 2.23 4.61 -5.67
N SER A 9 1.76 4.79 -4.43
CA SER A 9 1.12 3.71 -3.67
C SER A 9 -0.31 3.41 -4.11
N ASN A 10 -0.95 4.33 -4.85
CA ASN A 10 -2.37 4.28 -5.19
C ASN A 10 -3.32 4.29 -3.97
N LEU A 11 -2.79 4.55 -2.76
CA LEU A 11 -3.60 4.68 -1.55
C LEU A 11 -4.02 6.13 -1.34
N ARG A 12 -5.20 6.33 -0.75
CA ARG A 12 -5.64 7.67 -0.35
C ARG A 12 -4.88 8.13 0.89
N PRO A 13 -4.34 9.37 0.91
CA PRO A 13 -3.77 9.94 2.13
C PRO A 13 -4.83 10.04 3.23
N VAL A 14 -4.46 9.66 4.45
CA VAL A 14 -5.32 9.83 5.63
C VAL A 14 -4.79 11.02 6.42
N LEU A 15 -5.61 12.06 6.54
CA LEU A 15 -5.28 13.25 7.33
C LEU A 15 -6.01 13.19 8.67
N SER A 16 -5.24 13.09 9.75
CA SER A 16 -5.79 13.14 11.10
C SER A 16 -6.12 14.59 11.49
N PHE A 17 -7.36 14.83 11.90
CA PHE A 17 -7.76 16.09 12.51
C PHE A 17 -7.14 16.22 13.91
N ILE A 18 -6.59 17.39 14.23
CA ILE A 18 -5.98 17.71 15.53
C ILE A 18 -6.86 18.79 16.19
N PRO A 19 -7.60 18.46 17.27
CA PRO A 19 -8.37 19.45 18.01
C PRO A 19 -7.45 20.34 18.85
N SER A 20 -7.82 21.62 19.04
CA SER A 20 -7.03 22.57 19.83
C SER A 20 -6.87 22.18 21.30
N ASN A 21 -7.79 21.38 21.84
CA ASN A 21 -7.80 20.87 23.21
C ASN A 21 -7.49 19.37 23.29
N GLU A 22 -6.71 18.84 22.34
CA GLU A 22 -6.32 17.43 22.29
C GLU A 22 -5.67 16.99 23.61
N SER A 23 -6.26 15.97 24.24
CA SER A 23 -5.68 15.38 25.45
C SER A 23 -4.49 14.48 25.09
N GLN A 24 -3.60 14.24 26.06
CA GLN A 24 -2.44 13.37 25.86
C GLN A 24 -2.83 11.97 25.35
N VAL A 25 -3.93 11.39 25.85
CA VAL A 25 -4.41 10.06 25.43
C VAL A 25 -4.93 10.08 23.99
N GLU A 26 -5.58 11.17 23.59
CA GLU A 26 -6.04 11.37 22.21
C GLU A 26 -4.87 11.52 21.24
N ARG A 27 -3.88 12.32 21.64
CA ARG A 27 -2.65 12.52 20.88
C ARG A 27 -1.89 11.22 20.65
N GLU A 28 -1.70 10.42 21.70
CA GLU A 28 -1.04 9.12 21.61
C GLU A 28 -1.76 8.18 20.64
N TYR A 29 -3.09 8.10 20.73
CA TYR A 29 -3.89 7.30 19.82
C TYR A 29 -3.78 7.78 18.36
N ARG A 30 -3.87 9.10 18.14
CA ARG A 30 -3.74 9.69 16.81
C ARG A 30 -2.37 9.38 16.19
N LEU A 31 -1.29 9.63 16.93
CA LEU A 31 0.07 9.35 16.46
C LEU A 31 0.26 7.85 16.13
N LEU A 32 -0.30 6.95 16.95
CA LEU A 32 -0.24 5.53 16.66
C LEU A 32 -1.02 5.17 15.40
N LYS A 33 -2.20 5.76 15.17
CA LYS A 33 -2.93 5.59 13.90
C LYS A 33 -2.12 6.10 12.71
N ASP A 34 -1.54 7.29 12.82
CA ASP A 34 -0.72 7.90 11.77
C ASP A 34 0.44 6.96 11.40
N GLN A 35 1.15 6.41 12.40
CA GLN A 35 2.20 5.41 12.18
C GLN A 35 1.72 4.15 11.47
N VAL A 36 0.51 3.66 11.79
CA VAL A 36 -0.08 2.52 11.09
C VAL A 36 -0.35 2.90 9.63
N PHE A 37 -0.97 4.06 9.37
CA PHE A 37 -1.20 4.52 8.00
C PHE A 37 0.08 4.73 7.20
N ASP A 38 1.12 5.31 7.81
CA ASP A 38 2.42 5.51 7.18
C ASP A 38 3.07 4.18 6.81
N PHE A 39 2.99 3.19 7.69
CA PHE A 39 3.46 1.83 7.38
C PHE A 39 2.73 1.25 6.14
N ASN A 40 1.42 1.45 6.05
CA ASN A 40 0.64 1.03 4.88
C ASN A 40 1.13 1.71 3.60
N GLN A 41 1.27 3.03 3.68
CA GLN A 41 1.68 3.88 2.58
C GLN A 41 3.05 3.48 2.05
N GLN A 42 4.02 3.33 2.95
CA GLN A 42 5.39 2.95 2.63
C GLN A 42 5.45 1.58 1.97
N TYR A 43 4.70 0.60 2.49
CA TYR A 43 4.66 -0.74 1.91
C TYR A 43 4.17 -0.70 0.46
N TRP A 44 3.00 -0.11 0.21
CA TRP A 44 2.42 -0.07 -1.15
C TRP A 44 3.21 0.81 -2.10
N THR A 45 3.84 1.88 -1.61
CA THR A 45 4.81 2.65 -2.39
C THR A 45 5.93 1.75 -2.90
N GLN A 46 6.57 0.99 -2.02
CA GLN A 46 7.69 0.11 -2.39
C GLN A 46 7.24 -1.03 -3.32
N GLN A 47 6.10 -1.66 -3.04
CA GLN A 47 5.59 -2.76 -3.86
C GLN A 47 5.22 -2.29 -5.26
N ASN A 48 4.55 -1.14 -5.39
CA ASN A 48 4.17 -0.61 -6.71
C ASN A 48 5.40 -0.18 -7.52
N LEU A 49 6.43 0.38 -6.88
CA LEU A 49 7.70 0.68 -7.55
C LEU A 49 8.36 -0.60 -8.10
N LYS A 50 8.43 -1.66 -7.29
CA LYS A 50 8.96 -2.96 -7.73
C LYS A 50 8.15 -3.55 -8.88
N PHE A 51 6.82 -3.47 -8.80
CA PHE A 51 5.94 -3.95 -9.86
C PHE A 51 6.19 -3.21 -11.19
N VAL A 52 6.23 -1.88 -11.15
CA VAL A 52 6.50 -1.06 -12.35
C VAL A 52 7.87 -1.39 -12.95
N GLU A 53 8.89 -1.55 -12.11
CA GLU A 53 10.23 -1.93 -12.55
C GLU A 53 10.27 -3.33 -13.18
N SER A 54 9.71 -4.34 -12.49
CA SER A 54 9.66 -5.72 -12.98
C SER A 54 8.87 -5.84 -14.28
N ARG A 55 7.74 -5.13 -14.38
CA ARG A 55 6.95 -5.08 -15.63
C ARG A 55 7.75 -4.47 -16.76
N LYS A 56 8.46 -3.37 -16.52
CA LYS A 56 9.31 -2.73 -17.53
C LYS A 56 10.41 -3.68 -18.01
N LYS A 57 11.06 -4.41 -17.09
CA LYS A 57 12.09 -5.41 -17.43
C LYS A 57 11.51 -6.56 -18.24
N PHE A 58 10.32 -7.03 -17.91
CA PHE A 58 9.64 -8.10 -18.65
C PHE A 58 9.35 -7.69 -20.10
N ILE A 59 8.76 -6.51 -20.30
CA ILE A 59 8.46 -5.98 -21.64
C ILE A 59 9.75 -5.79 -22.45
N GLU A 60 10.81 -5.23 -21.85
CA GLU A 60 12.07 -5.02 -22.56
C GLU A 60 12.74 -6.34 -22.96
N LYS A 61 12.76 -7.32 -22.04
CA LYS A 61 13.27 -8.66 -22.33
C LYS A 61 12.50 -9.29 -23.50
N HIS A 62 11.18 -9.21 -23.47
CA HIS A 62 10.34 -9.73 -24.55
C HIS A 62 10.67 -9.10 -25.91
N ARG A 63 10.84 -7.78 -25.96
CA ARG A 63 11.24 -7.06 -27.19
C ARG A 63 12.63 -7.47 -27.68
N ILE A 64 13.58 -7.70 -26.78
CA ILE A 64 14.93 -8.18 -27.12
C ILE A 64 14.86 -9.60 -27.70
N ASP A 65 14.10 -10.50 -27.07
CA ASP A 65 13.93 -11.88 -27.51
C ASP A 65 13.31 -11.94 -28.91
N GLN A 66 12.30 -11.10 -29.19
CA GLN A 66 11.75 -10.94 -30.53
C GLN A 66 12.77 -10.41 -31.55
N LYS A 67 13.60 -9.42 -31.19
CA LYS A 67 14.69 -8.92 -32.06
C LYS A 67 15.71 -9.99 -32.40
N VAL A 68 16.07 -10.84 -31.44
CA VAL A 68 16.99 -11.96 -31.66
C VAL A 68 16.36 -12.98 -32.61
N LEU A 69 15.09 -13.33 -32.40
CA LEU A 69 14.37 -14.25 -33.28
C LEU A 69 14.26 -13.71 -34.71
N ASN A 70 13.99 -12.41 -34.86
CA ASN A 70 13.95 -11.73 -36.16
C ASN A 70 15.27 -11.79 -36.93
N ARG A 71 16.41 -11.60 -36.24
CA ARG A 71 17.73 -11.69 -36.87
C ARG A 71 18.05 -13.08 -37.44
N ASN A 72 17.41 -14.12 -36.90
CA ASN A 72 17.64 -15.51 -37.30
C ASN A 72 16.64 -16.01 -38.36
N LYS A 73 15.68 -15.19 -38.79
CA LYS A 73 14.67 -15.55 -39.80
C LYS A 73 14.95 -14.86 -41.14
N LEU A 74 14.51 -15.52 -42.22
CA LEU A 74 14.55 -14.97 -43.59
C LEU A 74 13.60 -13.79 -43.78
N GLU A 75 12.47 -13.78 -43.06
CA GLU A 75 11.49 -12.70 -43.06
C GLU A 75 11.41 -12.05 -41.67
N GLN A 76 11.45 -10.72 -41.63
CA GLN A 76 11.33 -9.93 -40.41
C GLN A 76 9.86 -9.67 -40.07
N PHE A 77 9.49 -9.87 -38.80
CA PHE A 77 8.17 -9.52 -38.27
C PHE A 77 8.24 -8.29 -37.35
N GLU A 78 7.11 -7.60 -37.17
CA GLU A 78 7.02 -6.42 -36.30
C GLU A 78 7.23 -6.78 -34.82
N ILE A 79 8.00 -5.96 -34.11
CA ILE A 79 8.26 -6.17 -32.67
C ILE A 79 7.13 -5.55 -31.87
N ASN A 80 6.39 -6.39 -31.16
CA ASN A 80 5.23 -5.99 -30.39
C ASN A 80 5.46 -6.14 -28.87
N ASP A 81 4.61 -5.45 -28.09
CA ASP A 81 4.52 -5.71 -26.66
C ASP A 81 3.94 -7.10 -26.37
N PRO A 82 4.20 -7.67 -25.18
CA PRO A 82 3.66 -8.97 -24.82
C PRO A 82 2.14 -8.99 -24.93
N ASP A 83 1.60 -10.08 -25.45
CA ASP A 83 0.16 -10.29 -25.53
C ASP A 83 -0.46 -10.55 -24.14
N THR A 84 -1.78 -10.75 -24.10
CA THR A 84 -2.50 -10.98 -22.85
C THR A 84 -2.03 -12.23 -22.11
N ASP A 85 -1.73 -13.32 -22.81
CA ASP A 85 -1.34 -14.59 -22.16
C ASP A 85 0.06 -14.49 -21.56
N GLN A 86 0.98 -13.83 -22.28
CA GLN A 86 2.33 -13.53 -21.78
C GLN A 86 2.30 -12.57 -20.59
N MET A 87 1.44 -11.55 -20.64
CA MET A 87 1.22 -10.67 -19.50
C MET A 87 0.61 -11.41 -18.30
N ASN A 88 -0.28 -12.36 -18.54
CA ASN A 88 -0.85 -13.20 -17.47
C ASN A 88 0.22 -14.07 -16.81
N GLU A 89 1.13 -14.65 -17.58
CA GLU A 89 2.27 -15.41 -17.05
C GLU A 89 3.17 -14.52 -16.19
N PHE A 90 3.47 -13.30 -16.65
CA PHE A 90 4.18 -12.29 -15.84
C PHE A 90 3.45 -12.00 -14.53
N TYR A 91 2.14 -11.74 -14.57
CA TYR A 91 1.36 -11.43 -13.37
C TYR A 91 1.37 -12.59 -12.37
N LYS A 92 1.18 -13.81 -12.85
CA LYS A 92 1.23 -15.00 -12.01
C LYS A 92 2.60 -15.14 -11.34
N THR A 93 3.68 -15.06 -12.12
CA THR A 93 5.05 -15.18 -11.62
C THR A 93 5.37 -14.10 -10.59
N PHE A 94 5.01 -12.85 -10.89
CA PHE A 94 5.22 -11.74 -9.97
C PHE A 94 4.45 -11.94 -8.65
N LEU A 95 3.20 -12.39 -8.72
CA LEU A 95 2.40 -12.66 -7.52
C LEU A 95 2.95 -13.82 -6.70
N ASP A 96 3.38 -14.91 -7.34
CA ASP A 96 3.96 -16.07 -6.68
C ASP A 96 5.27 -15.70 -5.97
N GLU A 97 6.15 -14.93 -6.62
CA GLU A 97 7.41 -14.45 -6.04
C GLU A 97 7.18 -13.50 -4.85
N ASN A 98 6.10 -12.73 -4.86
CA ASN A 98 5.78 -11.77 -3.81
C ASN A 98 4.79 -12.30 -2.77
N TYR A 99 4.32 -13.54 -2.91
CA TYR A 99 3.27 -14.12 -2.05
C TYR A 99 3.62 -14.02 -0.57
N HIS A 100 4.83 -14.48 -0.19
CA HIS A 100 5.26 -14.46 1.21
C HIS A 100 5.36 -13.03 1.76
N ASN A 101 5.85 -12.09 0.96
CA ASN A 101 5.94 -10.67 1.34
C ASN A 101 4.56 -10.05 1.57
N HIS A 102 3.57 -10.40 0.74
CA HIS A 102 2.19 -9.96 0.90
C HIS A 102 1.51 -10.60 2.11
N TYR A 103 1.76 -11.89 2.35
CA TYR A 103 1.26 -12.59 3.52
C TYR A 103 1.76 -11.96 4.82
N GLU A 104 3.08 -11.78 4.95
CA GLU A 104 3.67 -11.18 6.16
C GLU A 104 3.23 -9.72 6.33
N TYR A 105 3.12 -8.95 5.25
CA TYR A 105 2.53 -7.62 5.30
C TYR A 105 1.10 -7.65 5.83
N ASN A 106 0.21 -8.49 5.28
CA ASN A 106 -1.18 -8.56 5.72
C ASN A 106 -1.27 -8.94 7.21
N ARG A 107 -0.47 -9.92 7.63
CA ARG A 107 -0.38 -10.32 9.04
C ARG A 107 0.04 -9.16 9.94
N LEU A 108 1.08 -8.41 9.57
CA LEU A 108 1.53 -7.23 10.32
C LEU A 108 0.51 -6.09 10.29
N TRP A 109 -0.14 -5.89 9.15
CA TRP A 109 -1.20 -4.90 8.96
C TRP A 109 -2.38 -5.16 9.90
N PHE A 110 -2.88 -6.40 9.94
CA PHE A 110 -3.93 -6.81 10.86
C PHE A 110 -3.50 -6.65 12.32
N ARG A 111 -2.29 -7.12 12.68
CA ARG A 111 -1.78 -6.99 14.04
C ARG A 111 -1.69 -5.53 14.49
N LYS A 112 -1.19 -4.64 13.64
CA LYS A 112 -1.10 -3.20 13.91
C LYS A 112 -2.47 -2.57 14.08
N ASN A 113 -3.43 -2.91 13.22
CA ASN A 113 -4.80 -2.40 13.34
C ASN A 113 -5.52 -2.93 14.60
N LEU A 114 -5.35 -4.20 14.95
CA LEU A 114 -5.91 -4.76 16.19
C LEU A 114 -5.30 -4.09 17.44
N ALA A 115 -4.00 -3.77 17.40
CA ALA A 115 -3.35 -3.06 18.51
C ALA A 115 -3.92 -1.66 18.76
N LEU A 116 -4.57 -1.03 17.77
CA LEU A 116 -5.24 0.28 17.92
C LEU A 116 -6.51 0.22 18.78
N LEU A 117 -7.13 -0.95 18.96
CA LEU A 117 -8.39 -1.09 19.69
C LEU A 117 -8.27 -0.66 21.16
N TRP A 118 -7.17 -1.00 21.80
CA TRP A 118 -6.96 -0.66 23.21
C TRP A 118 -6.76 0.86 23.43
N PRO A 119 -5.85 1.55 22.72
CA PRO A 119 -5.77 3.01 22.75
C PRO A 119 -7.08 3.70 22.38
N ALA A 120 -7.80 3.21 21.37
CA ALA A 120 -9.11 3.74 20.99
C ALA A 120 -10.10 3.67 22.17
N THR A 121 -10.14 2.52 22.86
CA THR A 121 -10.99 2.32 24.04
C THR A 121 -10.62 3.29 25.15
N LYS A 122 -9.31 3.51 25.42
CA LYS A 122 -8.86 4.51 26.39
C LYS A 122 -9.34 5.92 26.06
N VAL A 123 -9.27 6.33 24.80
CA VAL A 123 -9.76 7.64 24.35
C VAL A 123 -11.26 7.78 24.60
N VAL A 124 -12.05 6.76 24.27
CA VAL A 124 -13.51 6.76 24.50
C VAL A 124 -13.82 6.91 25.99
N MET A 125 -13.17 6.12 26.84
CA MET A 125 -13.34 6.21 28.30
C MET A 125 -12.90 7.59 28.84
N HIS A 126 -11.81 8.15 28.34
CA HIS A 126 -11.32 9.47 28.74
C HIS A 126 -12.32 10.58 28.40
N ARG A 127 -12.83 10.59 27.17
CA ARG A 127 -13.88 11.54 26.72
C ARG A 127 -15.16 11.41 27.55
N PHE A 128 -15.55 10.19 27.87
CA PHE A 128 -16.73 9.92 28.69
C PHE A 128 -16.59 10.51 30.10
N LYS A 129 -15.43 10.29 30.74
CA LYS A 129 -15.14 10.88 32.06
C LYS A 129 -15.15 12.41 32.04
N GLN A 130 -14.55 13.03 31.01
CA GLN A 130 -14.57 14.49 30.86
C GLN A 130 -15.99 15.04 30.71
N LYS A 131 -16.84 14.37 29.90
CA LYS A 131 -18.25 14.76 29.75
C LYS A 131 -19.03 14.68 31.06
N ILE A 132 -18.87 13.60 31.82
CA ILE A 132 -19.53 13.46 33.13
C ILE A 132 -19.06 14.57 34.09
N PHE A 133 -17.75 14.83 34.14
CA PHE A 133 -17.21 15.88 35.00
C PHE A 133 -17.78 17.26 34.68
N LEU A 134 -17.94 17.59 33.40
CA LEU A 134 -18.53 18.85 32.95
C LEU A 134 -20.05 18.95 33.22
N LEU A 135 -20.77 17.82 33.28
CA LEU A 135 -22.20 17.78 33.60
C LEU A 135 -22.48 17.93 35.11
N ASN A 136 -21.50 17.58 35.95
CA ASN A 136 -21.62 17.63 37.41
C ASN A 136 -21.07 18.94 38.01
N LYS A 137 -20.79 19.95 37.18
CA LYS A 137 -20.29 21.27 37.55
C LYS A 137 -21.31 22.33 37.14
#